data_AF-A0A950SM97-F1
#
_entry.id   AF-A0A950SM97-F1
#
_cell.length_a   1.000
_cell.length_b   1.000
_cell.length_c   1.000
_cell.angle_alpha   90.00
_cell.angle_beta   90.00
_cell.angle_gamma   90.00
#
_symmetry.space_group_name_H-M   'P 1'
#
loop_
_entity.id
_entity.type
_entity.pdbx_description
1 polymer ?
#
loop_
_entity_poly.entity_id
_entity_poly.type
_entity_poly.pdbx_seq_one_letter_code
_entity_poly.pdbx_strand_id
1 'polypeptide(L)' 'MKKIIELLLCILHPVAVVLIWINLLFRTDIGLLAKLTWAVASIVPFVPFVYVLTGNDFI' A
#
# COMPACT_ATOMS: atom_id res chain seq x y z
N MET A 1 16.67 4.32 14.39
CA MET A 1 15.89 5.16 13.45
C MET A 1 15.24 4.32 12.34
N LYS A 2 16.00 3.57 11.53
CA LYS A 2 15.45 2.74 10.44
C LYS A 2 14.32 1.78 10.86
N LYS A 3 14.51 1.01 11.94
CA LYS A 3 13.49 0.05 12.42
C LYS A 3 12.17 0.67 12.92
N ILE A 4 12.22 1.90 13.41
CA ILE A 4 11.01 2.63 13.83
C ILE A 4 10.20 3.05 12.61
N ILE A 5 10.88 3.50 11.54
CA ILE A 5 10.26 3.87 10.27
C ILE A 5 9.68 2.63 9.59
N GLU A 6 10.40 1.50 9.55
CA GLU A 6 9.90 0.22 9.05
C GLU A 6 8.61 -0.21 9.76
N LEU A 7 8.62 -0.18 11.09
CA LEU A 7 7.47 -0.57 11.89
C LEU A 7 6.26 0.36 11.66
N LEU A 8 6.52 1.66 11.58
CA LEU A 8 5.49 2.65 11.26
C LEU A 8 4.88 2.41 9.87
N LEU A 9 5.72 2.15 8.86
CA LEU A 9 5.28 1.86 7.49
C LEU A 9 4.50 0.55 7.41
N CYS A 10 4.90 -0.47 8.16
CA CYS A 10 4.19 -1.75 8.26
C CYS A 10 2.80 -1.60 8.91
N ILE A 11 2.60 -0.63 9.80
CA ILE A 11 1.28 -0.34 10.40
C ILE A 11 0.44 0.55 9.48
N LEU A 12 1.08 1.54 8.84
CA LEU A 12 0.39 2.50 7.98
C LEU A 12 -0.10 1.87 6.67
N HIS A 13 0.64 0.90 6.11
CA HIS A 13 0.25 0.23 4.86
C HIS A 13 -1.10 -0.48 4.97
N PRO A 14 -1.37 -1.38 5.94
CA PRO A 14 -2.69 -1.99 6.14
C PRO A 14 -3.82 -0.97 6.28
N VAL A 15 -3.58 0.13 7.01
CA VAL A 15 -4.57 1.21 7.15
C VAL A 15 -4.85 1.85 5.79
N ALA A 16 -3.82 2.15 5.00
CA ALA A 16 -3.96 2.68 3.66
C ALA A 16 -4.73 1.72 2.73
N VAL A 17 -4.45 0.41 2.78
CA VAL A 17 -5.19 -0.61 2.00
C VAL A 17 -6.68 -0.57 2.32
N VAL A 18 -7.03 -0.57 3.60
CA VAL A 18 -8.44 -0.52 4.04
C VAL A 18 -9.13 0.77 3.57
N LEU A 19 -8.47 1.92 3.70
CA LEU A 19 -9.01 3.19 3.22
C LEU A 19 -9.21 3.21 1.71
N ILE A 20 -8.28 2.63 0.94
CA ILE A 20 -8.41 2.48 -0.52
C ILE A 20 -9.63 1.61 -0.84
N TRP A 21 -9.82 0.50 -0.15
CA TRP A 21 -10.95 -0.39 -0.39
C TRP A 21 -12.28 0.27 -0.07
N ILE A 22 -12.38 0.98 1.07
CA ILE A 22 -13.54 1.80 1.43
C ILE A 22 -13.83 2.80 0.31
N ASN A 23 -12.81 3.54 -0.15
CA ASN A 23 -12.98 4.47 -1.26
C ASN A 23 -13.48 3.77 -2.54
N LEU A 24 -12.88 2.64 -2.94
CA LEU A 24 -13.29 1.89 -4.14
C LEU A 24 -14.72 1.35 -4.06
N LEU A 25 -15.20 1.00 -2.87
CA LEU A 25 -16.59 0.59 -2.66
C LEU A 25 -17.56 1.73 -3.00
N PHE A 26 -17.30 2.94 -2.51
CA PHE A 26 -18.18 4.10 -2.72
C PHE A 26 -17.95 4.82 -4.06
N ARG A 27 -16.81 4.59 -4.71
CA ARG A 27 -16.43 5.25 -5.95
C ARG A 27 -17.30 4.80 -7.12
N THR A 28 -17.96 5.71 -7.83
CA THR A 28 -18.89 5.38 -8.93
C THR A 28 -18.38 5.75 -10.32
N ASP A 29 -17.28 6.51 -10.42
CA ASP A 29 -16.72 7.01 -11.68
C ASP A 29 -15.86 5.98 -12.46
N ILE A 30 -15.51 4.85 -11.84
CA ILE A 30 -14.67 3.83 -12.46
C ILE A 30 -15.38 2.48 -12.58
N GLY A 31 -15.12 1.77 -13.69
CA GLY A 31 -15.68 0.45 -13.96
C GLY A 31 -15.17 -0.65 -13.03
N LEU A 32 -15.88 -1.78 -12.98
CA LEU A 32 -15.60 -2.92 -12.09
C LEU A 32 -14.16 -3.45 -12.25
N LEU A 33 -13.69 -3.59 -13.49
CA LEU A 33 -12.33 -4.07 -13.75
C LEU A 33 -11.28 -3.13 -13.15
N ALA A 34 -11.45 -1.83 -13.31
CA ALA A 34 -10.55 -0.84 -12.70
C ALA A 34 -10.59 -0.92 -11.17
N LYS A 35 -11.77 -1.09 -10.56
CA LYS A 35 -11.88 -1.29 -9.10
C LYS A 35 -11.11 -2.52 -8.63
N LEU A 36 -11.26 -3.65 -9.33
CA LEU A 36 -10.56 -4.89 -9.00
C LEU A 36 -9.04 -4.72 -9.13
N THR A 37 -8.57 -4.10 -10.22
CA THR A 37 -7.15 -3.83 -10.42
C THR A 37 -6.58 -2.97 -9.29
N TRP A 38 -7.28 -1.89 -8.89
CA TRP A 38 -6.84 -1.04 -7.79
C TRP A 38 -6.89 -1.75 -6.43
N ALA A 39 -7.93 -2.55 -6.18
CA ALA A 39 -8.04 -3.34 -4.96
C ALA A 39 -6.86 -4.31 -4.82
N VAL A 40 -6.52 -5.04 -5.88
CA VAL A 40 -5.38 -5.97 -5.89
C VAL A 40 -4.05 -5.22 -5.81
N ALA A 41 -3.87 -4.16 -6.59
CA ALA A 41 -2.63 -3.37 -6.59
C ALA A 41 -2.32 -2.77 -5.21
N SER A 42 -3.35 -2.32 -4.49
CA SER A 42 -3.18 -1.72 -3.16
C SER A 42 -2.67 -2.69 -2.08
N ILE A 43 -2.81 -4.01 -2.28
CA ILE A 43 -2.31 -5.02 -1.33
C ILE A 43 -0.78 -5.00 -1.29
N VAL A 44 -0.13 -4.75 -2.42
CA VAL A 44 1.33 -4.78 -2.54
C VAL A 44 1.93 -3.61 -1.74
N PRO A 45 2.77 -3.89 -0.71
CA PRO A 45 3.37 -2.86 0.12
C PRO A 45 4.52 -2.15 -0.61
N PHE A 46 4.17 -1.26 -1.54
CA PHE A 46 5.16 -0.53 -2.33
C PHE A 46 6.08 0.33 -1.46
N VAL A 47 5.54 0.96 -0.40
CA VAL A 47 6.33 1.83 0.48
C VAL A 47 7.36 1.03 1.31
N PRO A 48 7.01 -0.06 2.00
CA PRO A 48 8.01 -0.96 2.60
C PRO A 48 9.01 -1.52 1.57
N PHE A 49 8.55 -1.88 0.36
CA PHE A 49 9.45 -2.36 -0.70
C PHE A 49 10.50 -1.32 -1.08
N VAL A 50 10.09 -0.08 -1.39
CA VAL A 50 10.99 1.01 -1.75
C VAL A 50 11.91 1.36 -0.58
N TYR A 51 11.37 1.41 0.63
CA TYR A 51 12.17 1.68 1.83
C TYR A 51 13.26 0.62 2.04
N VAL A 52 12.94 -0.66 1.88
CA VAL A 52 13.90 -1.76 1.97
C VAL A 52 14.94 -1.68 0.84
N LEU A 53 14.51 -1.43 -0.40
CA LEU A 53 15.38 -1.34 -1.58
C LEU A 53 16.33 -0.14 -1.53
N THR A 54 15.87 1.01 -1.02
CA THR A 54 16.67 2.24 -0.86
C THR A 54 17.46 2.27 0.45
N GLY A 55 17.17 1.34 1.36
CA GLY A 55 17.76 1.23 2.69
C GLY A 55 19.17 0.63 2.74
N ASN A 56 19.75 0.18 1.62
CA ASN A 56 21.12 -0.38 1.53
C ASN A 56 21.34 -1.71 2.29
N ASP A 57 20.32 -2.56 2.43
CA ASP A 57 20.46 -3.93 2.99
C ASP A 57 20.30 -5.04 1.90
N PHE A 58 20.38 -4.68 0.61
CA PHE A 58 20.24 -5.61 -0.53
C PHE A 58 21.49 -5.72 -1.44
N ILE A 59 22.61 -5.05 -1.10
CA ILE A 59 23.96 -5.24 -1.70
C ILE A 59 25.00 -5.21 -0.58
#